data_AF-A0A7J4JHH9-F1
#
_entry.id   AF-A0A7J4JHH9-F1
#
_cell.length_a   1.000
_cell.length_b   1.000
_cell.length_c   1.000
_cell.angle_alpha   90.00
_cell.angle_beta   90.00
_cell.angle_gamma   90.00
#
_symmetry.space_group_name_H-M   'P 1'
#
loop_
_entity.id
_entity.type
_entity.pdbx_description
1 polymer ?
#
loop_
_entity_poly.entity_id
_entity_poly.type
_entity_poly.pdbx_seq_one_letter_code
_entity_poly.pdbx_strand_id
1 'polypeptide(L)'
;MVKMKIKYYSLWRDSREIINNGASVSFHDLTRKFELPADVIDLSKDINKSASYYLGKPKELKKLFDAVVYSVSGHRMHSQDEDRLKRVTQEIARKSKQADNFYRCGLESPNFLFGCLPYMFIGFDSKRRSSPGKDGVNSDDNFYEVLNLLNSGGKIKISSFLCTHKERREIDPDKLRKQIKFSDVSRVINLMSGILDNSTVESAEIRFFQPTGSYSSASYIFPQIIMSYLGDGMLGDMLVRLDDHSSTMKEYISRFESPRRRFISSSIDSLVTQTNFEARKRFGDDWKKMPEDLILGLAGGTCGKAIDTIAEVAYFMTQKEVERLMPFYSNPISIDEKIIQTNLQNARRLGDEVGNKNLELDVNKIINSLNETMSIYGRAVYETLFYYMWGRNAGKSDEIGFGLDTDHEMFQTAAWDIGWKESIEQEMNISKKKSPLLYSRKAEDGKEGEFLNNMSFRQFWR
;
A
#
# COMPACT_ATOMS: atom_id res chain seq x y z
N MET A 1 12.51 -10.25 37.78
CA MET A 1 11.93 -11.03 36.66
C MET A 1 11.28 -10.06 35.68
N VAL A 2 11.84 -9.90 34.48
CA VAL A 2 11.26 -9.04 33.44
C VAL A 2 10.38 -9.93 32.56
N LYS A 3 9.05 -9.81 32.69
CA LYS A 3 8.13 -10.46 31.76
C LYS A 3 8.24 -9.78 30.39
N MET A 4 8.39 -10.56 29.31
CA MET A 4 8.32 -10.03 27.95
C MET A 4 6.96 -9.35 27.74
N LYS A 5 6.99 -8.06 27.35
CA LYS A 5 5.80 -7.27 27.07
C LYS A 5 5.84 -6.72 25.66
N ILE A 6 4.77 -6.97 24.91
CA ILE A 6 4.60 -6.41 23.56
C ILE A 6 3.44 -5.43 23.55
N LYS A 7 3.43 -4.54 22.56
CA LYS A 7 2.28 -3.70 22.25
C LYS A 7 1.30 -4.50 21.39
N TYR A 8 0.09 -4.71 21.91
CA TYR A 8 -0.91 -5.55 21.26
C TYR A 8 -1.92 -4.70 20.47
N TYR A 9 -2.08 -4.98 19.19
CA TYR A 9 -3.06 -4.38 18.30
C TYR A 9 -3.81 -5.49 17.58
N SER A 10 -5.14 -5.51 17.68
CA SER A 10 -5.91 -6.57 17.01
C SER A 10 -6.19 -6.22 15.55
N LEU A 11 -6.10 -7.22 14.69
CA LEU A 11 -6.42 -7.09 13.27
C LEU A 11 -7.80 -7.69 12.93
N TRP A 12 -8.37 -8.56 13.75
CA TRP A 12 -9.58 -9.28 13.35
C TRP A 12 -10.87 -8.82 14.06
N ARG A 13 -10.75 -8.20 15.23
CA ARG A 13 -11.88 -7.63 16.00
C ARG A 13 -11.88 -6.10 15.86
N ASP A 14 -13.04 -5.46 15.93
CA ASP A 14 -13.11 -3.98 15.90
C ASP A 14 -12.32 -3.45 17.12
N SER A 15 -11.39 -2.53 16.86
CA SER A 15 -10.58 -1.89 17.90
C SER A 15 -11.42 -1.30 19.05
N ARG A 16 -12.65 -0.86 18.77
CA ARG A 16 -13.59 -0.33 19.76
C ARG A 16 -14.14 -1.40 20.71
N GLU A 17 -14.11 -2.67 20.32
CA GLU A 17 -14.60 -3.80 21.11
C GLU A 17 -13.49 -4.40 22.01
N ILE A 18 -12.25 -3.90 21.91
CA ILE A 18 -11.08 -4.53 22.54
C ILE A 18 -10.50 -3.64 23.64
N ILE A 19 -10.67 -4.10 24.88
CA ILE A 19 -10.22 -3.43 26.11
C ILE A 19 -8.68 -3.22 26.19
N ASN A 20 -7.88 -3.86 25.31
CA ASN A 20 -6.41 -3.83 25.36
C ASN A 20 -5.72 -3.37 24.06
N ASN A 21 -6.44 -2.79 23.10
CA ASN A 21 -5.82 -2.34 21.85
C ASN A 21 -4.79 -1.21 22.12
N GLY A 22 -3.55 -1.41 21.71
CA GLY A 22 -2.39 -0.56 21.99
C GLY A 22 -1.79 -0.66 23.40
N ALA A 23 -2.35 -1.50 24.28
CA ALA A 23 -1.81 -1.71 25.61
C ALA A 23 -0.50 -2.51 25.56
N SER A 24 0.37 -2.28 26.55
CA SER A 24 1.52 -3.15 26.79
C SER A 24 1.03 -4.38 27.54
N VAL A 25 1.02 -5.53 26.86
CA VAL A 25 0.48 -6.78 27.40
C VAL A 25 1.63 -7.76 27.58
N SER A 26 1.62 -8.50 28.70
CA SER A 26 2.58 -9.60 28.85
C SER A 26 2.21 -10.71 27.88
N PHE A 27 3.22 -11.33 27.28
CA PHE A 27 3.00 -12.40 26.32
C PHE A 27 2.16 -13.57 26.89
N HIS A 28 2.35 -13.84 28.19
CA HIS A 28 1.56 -14.82 28.94
C HIS A 28 0.06 -14.50 28.97
N ASP A 29 -0.30 -13.23 29.09
CA ASP A 29 -1.70 -12.82 29.19
C ASP A 29 -2.38 -12.87 27.82
N LEU A 30 -1.64 -12.59 26.75
CA LEU A 30 -2.14 -12.76 25.37
C LEU A 30 -2.52 -14.21 25.11
N THR A 31 -1.61 -15.12 25.42
CA THR A 31 -1.78 -16.56 25.16
C THR A 31 -2.93 -17.17 25.97
N ARG A 32 -3.12 -16.72 27.22
CA ARG A 32 -4.27 -17.13 28.05
C ARG A 32 -5.61 -16.56 27.57
N LYS A 33 -5.66 -15.28 27.19
CA LYS A 33 -6.92 -14.58 26.87
C LYS A 33 -7.58 -15.06 25.58
N PHE A 34 -6.82 -15.60 24.63
CA PHE A 34 -7.34 -16.01 23.33
C PHE A 34 -7.65 -17.51 23.24
N GLU A 35 -7.66 -18.23 24.38
CA GLU A 35 -7.96 -19.66 24.47
C GLU A 35 -7.25 -20.45 23.35
N LEU A 36 -5.93 -20.27 23.29
CA LEU A 36 -5.13 -20.94 22.27
C LEU A 36 -5.42 -22.45 22.31
N PRO A 37 -5.58 -23.12 21.16
CA PRO A 37 -5.95 -24.53 21.16
C PRO A 37 -4.89 -25.35 21.91
N ALA A 38 -5.28 -26.46 22.55
CA ALA A 38 -4.47 -27.16 23.56
C ALA A 38 -3.08 -27.65 23.10
N ASP A 39 -2.84 -27.71 21.78
CA ASP A 39 -1.54 -28.01 21.16
C ASP A 39 -0.58 -26.81 21.14
N VAL A 40 -1.07 -25.60 21.42
CA VAL A 40 -0.33 -24.36 21.63
C VAL A 40 0.00 -24.24 23.11
N ILE A 41 1.07 -24.94 23.49
CA ILE A 41 1.72 -25.11 24.80
C ILE A 41 1.51 -24.01 25.86
N ASP A 42 1.56 -24.40 27.15
CA ASP A 42 1.73 -23.51 28.31
C ASP A 42 3.06 -22.74 28.27
N LEU A 43 3.00 -21.51 27.74
CA LEU A 43 4.13 -20.63 27.51
C LEU A 43 4.71 -20.02 28.80
N SER A 44 4.11 -20.28 29.97
CA SER A 44 4.54 -19.75 31.26
C SER A 44 5.98 -20.10 31.64
N LYS A 45 6.52 -21.20 31.11
CA LYS A 45 7.88 -21.70 31.43
C LYS A 45 8.99 -21.11 30.55
N ASP A 46 8.67 -20.54 29.40
CA ASP A 46 9.68 -20.11 28.40
C ASP A 46 9.84 -18.59 28.26
N ILE A 47 8.88 -17.79 28.74
CA ILE A 47 8.81 -16.31 28.55
C ILE A 47 10.02 -15.51 29.11
N ASN A 48 10.89 -16.13 29.91
CA ASN A 48 12.09 -15.49 30.46
C ASN A 48 13.35 -15.66 29.61
N LYS A 49 13.29 -16.39 28.49
CA LYS A 49 14.46 -16.67 27.64
C LYS A 49 14.71 -15.54 26.64
N SER A 50 15.97 -15.28 26.32
CA SER A 50 16.35 -14.26 25.34
C SER A 50 15.92 -14.66 23.92
N ALA A 51 15.79 -13.70 23.01
CA ALA A 51 15.55 -13.98 21.60
C ALA A 51 16.60 -14.92 21.00
N SER A 52 17.88 -14.74 21.37
CA SER A 52 18.99 -15.57 20.89
C SER A 52 18.81 -17.04 21.26
N TYR A 53 18.17 -17.35 22.41
CA TYR A 53 17.80 -18.72 22.77
C TYR A 53 16.81 -19.31 21.75
N TYR A 54 15.78 -18.55 21.36
CA TYR A 54 14.76 -19.02 20.42
C TYR A 54 15.28 -19.18 19.00
N LEU A 55 16.19 -18.31 18.56
CA LEU A 55 16.89 -18.46 17.27
C LEU A 55 17.66 -19.79 17.20
N GLY A 56 18.13 -20.32 18.33
CA GLY A 56 18.74 -21.65 18.45
C GLY A 56 17.75 -22.82 18.61
N LYS A 57 16.44 -22.55 18.73
CA LYS A 57 15.38 -23.53 18.95
C LYS A 57 14.22 -23.35 17.97
N PRO A 58 14.37 -23.71 16.69
CA PRO A 58 13.38 -23.42 15.64
C PRO A 58 11.97 -23.94 15.93
N LYS A 59 11.85 -25.10 16.59
CA LYS A 59 10.55 -25.68 16.97
C LYS A 59 9.81 -24.83 18.02
N GLU A 60 10.53 -24.29 19.00
CA GLU A 60 9.95 -23.44 20.05
C GLU A 60 9.62 -22.05 19.51
N LEU A 61 10.53 -21.48 18.70
CA LEU A 61 10.33 -20.23 17.98
C LEU A 61 9.04 -20.25 17.14
N LYS A 62 8.86 -21.30 16.32
CA LYS A 62 7.67 -21.48 15.49
C LYS A 62 6.39 -21.44 16.34
N LYS A 63 6.33 -22.21 17.42
CA LYS A 63 5.14 -22.30 18.28
C LYS A 63 4.77 -20.96 18.91
N LEU A 64 5.77 -20.25 19.42
CA LEU A 64 5.59 -18.91 19.99
C LEU A 64 5.12 -17.91 18.94
N PHE A 65 5.73 -17.94 17.77
CA PHE A 65 5.39 -17.05 16.67
C PHE A 65 3.95 -17.30 16.21
N ASP A 66 3.57 -18.56 16.01
CA ASP A 66 2.21 -18.97 15.63
C ASP A 66 1.16 -18.53 16.68
N ALA A 67 1.48 -18.64 17.97
CA ALA A 67 0.61 -18.16 19.04
C ALA A 67 0.35 -16.64 18.99
N VAL A 68 1.38 -15.83 18.70
CA VAL A 68 1.20 -14.37 18.52
C VAL A 68 0.40 -14.08 17.28
N VAL A 69 0.76 -14.73 16.18
CA VAL A 69 0.07 -14.60 14.90
C VAL A 69 -1.42 -14.86 15.12
N TYR A 70 -1.79 -15.96 15.77
CA TYR A 70 -3.17 -16.27 16.14
C TYR A 70 -3.80 -15.24 17.08
N SER A 71 -3.09 -14.79 18.11
CA SER A 71 -3.65 -13.80 19.05
C SER A 71 -4.00 -12.47 18.36
N VAL A 72 -3.11 -12.00 17.47
CA VAL A 72 -3.24 -10.72 16.78
C VAL A 72 -4.30 -10.77 15.67
N SER A 73 -4.52 -11.94 15.07
CA SER A 73 -5.28 -12.06 13.83
C SER A 73 -6.43 -13.06 13.83
N GLY A 74 -6.53 -13.93 14.84
CA GLY A 74 -7.46 -15.05 14.89
C GLY A 74 -7.08 -16.29 14.08
N HIS A 75 -5.87 -16.35 13.49
CA HIS A 75 -5.51 -17.38 12.51
C HIS A 75 -4.09 -17.92 12.70
N ARG A 76 -3.85 -19.16 12.26
CA ARG A 76 -2.54 -19.82 12.33
C ARG A 76 -1.70 -19.57 11.09
N MET A 77 -0.38 -19.72 11.25
CA MET A 77 0.56 -19.69 10.13
C MET A 77 0.32 -20.82 9.14
N HIS A 78 0.43 -20.53 7.84
CA HIS A 78 0.46 -21.55 6.80
C HIS A 78 1.86 -22.15 6.65
N SER A 79 1.97 -23.30 5.97
CA SER A 79 3.27 -23.97 5.72
C SER A 79 4.29 -23.07 5.01
N GLN A 80 3.83 -22.21 4.09
CA GLN A 80 4.68 -21.23 3.41
C GLN A 80 5.25 -20.17 4.37
N ASP A 81 4.47 -19.76 5.37
CA ASP A 81 4.92 -18.84 6.42
C ASP A 81 5.96 -19.47 7.32
N GLU A 82 5.88 -20.78 7.56
CA GLU A 82 6.89 -21.50 8.34
C GLU A 82 8.25 -21.49 7.65
N ASP A 83 8.27 -21.76 6.34
CA ASP A 83 9.50 -21.74 5.58
C ASP A 83 10.05 -20.33 5.44
N ARG A 84 9.18 -19.32 5.32
CA ARG A 84 9.58 -17.91 5.37
C ARG A 84 10.17 -17.54 6.73
N LEU A 85 9.55 -17.97 7.82
CA LEU A 85 10.05 -17.73 9.19
C LEU A 85 11.45 -18.30 9.36
N LYS A 86 11.70 -19.53 8.90
CA LYS A 86 13.03 -20.14 8.92
C LYS A 86 14.05 -19.29 8.16
N ARG A 87 13.73 -18.85 6.93
CA ARG A 87 14.65 -18.03 6.12
C ARG A 87 14.96 -16.69 6.78
N VAL A 88 13.91 -15.98 7.22
CA VAL A 88 14.05 -14.65 7.81
C VAL A 88 14.84 -14.71 9.11
N THR A 89 14.58 -15.69 9.97
CA THR A 89 15.27 -15.83 11.25
C THR A 89 16.72 -16.30 11.09
N GLN A 90 17.02 -17.12 10.07
CA GLN A 90 18.40 -17.45 9.68
C GLN A 90 19.16 -16.21 9.22
N GLU A 91 18.54 -15.36 8.39
CA GLU A 91 19.17 -14.14 7.91
C GLU A 91 19.38 -13.13 9.05
N ILE A 92 18.40 -12.97 9.95
CA ILE A 92 18.54 -12.17 11.18
C ILE A 92 19.74 -12.68 12.00
N ALA A 93 19.81 -13.98 12.25
CA ALA A 93 20.92 -14.57 13.02
C ALA A 93 22.28 -14.37 12.32
N ARG A 94 22.31 -14.43 10.99
CA ARG A 94 23.53 -14.21 10.20
C ARG A 94 23.97 -12.75 10.24
N LYS A 95 23.06 -11.81 10.03
CA LYS A 95 23.32 -10.36 10.06
C LYS A 95 23.69 -9.86 11.44
N SER A 96 22.99 -10.35 12.46
CA SER A 96 23.29 -10.05 13.87
C SER A 96 24.73 -10.37 14.25
N LYS A 97 25.27 -11.52 13.80
CA LYS A 97 26.68 -11.89 14.02
C LYS A 97 27.69 -10.94 13.37
N GLN A 98 27.26 -10.19 12.35
CA GLN A 98 28.10 -9.30 11.54
C GLN A 98 27.90 -7.82 11.91
N ALA A 99 26.98 -7.49 12.81
CA ALA A 99 26.56 -6.13 13.09
C ALA A 99 27.08 -5.65 14.46
N ASP A 100 27.15 -4.34 14.62
CA ASP A 100 27.49 -3.72 15.90
C ASP A 100 26.45 -4.04 16.99
N ASN A 101 26.88 -3.94 18.25
CA ASN A 101 26.10 -4.38 19.41
C ASN A 101 24.68 -3.78 19.46
N PHE A 102 24.49 -2.51 19.08
CA PHE A 102 23.17 -1.87 19.07
C PHE A 102 22.21 -2.56 18.09
N TYR A 103 22.69 -2.80 16.87
CA TYR A 103 21.90 -3.39 15.79
C TYR A 103 21.52 -4.84 16.09
N ARG A 104 22.48 -5.59 16.64
CA ARG A 104 22.29 -6.95 17.15
C ARG A 104 21.24 -7.02 18.25
N CYS A 105 21.32 -6.13 19.25
CA CYS A 105 20.36 -6.08 20.36
C CYS A 105 18.93 -5.76 19.91
N GLY A 106 18.76 -4.98 18.84
CA GLY A 106 17.44 -4.66 18.29
C GLY A 106 16.78 -5.83 17.55
N LEU A 107 17.49 -6.44 16.59
CA LEU A 107 16.97 -7.56 15.78
C LEU A 107 16.74 -8.82 16.62
N GLU A 108 17.62 -9.05 17.60
CA GLU A 108 17.46 -10.10 18.62
C GLU A 108 16.73 -9.58 19.86
N SER A 109 15.92 -8.54 19.77
CA SER A 109 15.04 -8.20 20.89
C SER A 109 13.79 -9.11 20.85
N PRO A 110 13.32 -9.60 22.01
CA PRO A 110 12.07 -10.35 22.04
C PRO A 110 10.87 -9.53 21.54
N ASN A 111 10.89 -8.20 21.75
CA ASN A 111 9.87 -7.29 21.22
C ASN A 111 9.89 -7.22 19.69
N PHE A 112 11.08 -7.25 19.07
CA PHE A 112 11.16 -7.28 17.61
C PHE A 112 10.69 -8.62 17.06
N LEU A 113 11.22 -9.75 17.57
CA LEU A 113 10.88 -11.09 17.05
C LEU A 113 9.43 -11.52 17.30
N PHE A 114 8.85 -11.15 18.45
CA PHE A 114 7.51 -11.58 18.85
C PHE A 114 6.49 -10.46 18.94
N GLY A 115 6.90 -9.21 18.72
CA GLY A 115 6.03 -8.05 18.69
C GLY A 115 5.99 -7.37 17.33
N CYS A 116 7.11 -7.17 16.64
CA CYS A 116 7.14 -6.52 15.32
C CYS A 116 6.98 -7.52 14.16
N LEU A 117 7.83 -8.54 14.14
CA LEU A 117 7.91 -9.52 13.05
C LEU A 117 6.59 -10.27 12.78
N PRO A 118 5.75 -10.60 13.79
CA PRO A 118 4.43 -11.17 13.53
C PRO A 118 3.52 -10.25 12.70
N TYR A 119 3.47 -8.94 12.97
CA TYR A 119 2.68 -8.03 12.15
C TYR A 119 3.24 -7.91 10.73
N MET A 120 4.56 -7.88 10.58
CA MET A 120 5.19 -7.93 9.25
C MET A 120 4.76 -9.19 8.48
N PHE A 121 4.69 -10.33 9.15
CA PHE A 121 4.29 -11.61 8.54
C PHE A 121 2.81 -11.66 8.19
N ILE A 122 1.96 -11.04 9.01
CA ILE A 122 0.52 -10.94 8.77
C ILE A 122 0.24 -9.99 7.61
N GLY A 123 0.90 -8.84 7.61
CA GLY A 123 0.65 -7.75 6.68
C GLY A 123 1.23 -7.97 5.30
N PHE A 124 2.40 -8.60 5.18
CA PHE A 124 3.18 -8.62 3.94
C PHE A 124 3.62 -10.04 3.58
N ASP A 125 3.63 -10.36 2.27
CA ASP A 125 4.30 -11.57 1.79
C ASP A 125 5.81 -11.33 1.54
N SER A 126 6.63 -12.37 1.44
CA SER A 126 7.97 -12.26 0.84
C SER A 126 8.40 -13.57 0.18
N LYS A 127 8.95 -13.45 -1.03
CA LYS A 127 9.37 -14.58 -1.86
C LYS A 127 10.85 -14.49 -2.23
N ARG A 128 11.46 -15.67 -2.46
CA ARG A 128 12.80 -15.75 -3.05
C ARG A 128 12.75 -15.28 -4.50
N ARG A 129 13.72 -14.44 -4.88
CA ARG A 129 13.94 -13.88 -6.24
C ARG A 129 13.90 -14.92 -7.38
N SER A 130 14.11 -16.19 -7.09
CA SER A 130 14.22 -17.28 -8.07
C SER A 130 12.93 -18.08 -8.31
N SER A 131 11.75 -17.57 -7.93
CA SER A 131 10.48 -18.30 -8.08
C SER A 131 9.71 -17.76 -9.30
N PRO A 132 9.88 -18.32 -10.50
CA PRO A 132 9.15 -17.86 -11.69
C PRO A 132 7.66 -18.17 -11.55
N GLY A 133 6.80 -17.19 -11.89
CA GLY A 133 5.41 -17.44 -12.25
C GLY A 133 4.35 -17.43 -11.15
N LYS A 134 4.56 -16.79 -9.99
CA LYS A 134 3.47 -16.52 -9.04
C LYS A 134 3.55 -15.11 -8.46
N ASP A 135 2.61 -14.26 -8.87
CA ASP A 135 2.17 -13.00 -8.26
C ASP A 135 2.62 -12.86 -6.79
N GLY A 136 3.48 -11.88 -6.50
CA GLY A 136 3.85 -11.49 -5.13
C GLY A 136 5.26 -10.87 -5.02
N VAL A 137 5.51 -9.65 -5.50
CA VAL A 137 6.84 -9.07 -5.82
C VAL A 137 7.60 -8.53 -4.60
N ASN A 138 7.16 -8.85 -3.38
CA ASN A 138 8.00 -8.62 -2.21
C ASN A 138 9.20 -9.56 -2.24
N SER A 139 10.34 -9.06 -2.72
CA SER A 139 11.58 -9.81 -2.61
C SER A 139 11.97 -9.93 -1.14
N ASP A 140 12.50 -11.11 -0.75
CA ASP A 140 13.13 -11.27 0.58
C ASP A 140 14.13 -10.12 0.86
N ASP A 141 14.81 -9.63 -0.18
CA ASP A 141 15.72 -8.48 -0.12
C ASP A 141 15.05 -7.18 0.35
N ASN A 142 13.92 -6.79 -0.24
CA ASN A 142 13.17 -5.59 0.17
C ASN A 142 12.58 -5.77 1.56
N PHE A 143 12.11 -6.98 1.88
CA PHE A 143 11.63 -7.32 3.22
C PHE A 143 12.72 -7.13 4.27
N TYR A 144 13.94 -7.60 4.00
CA TYR A 144 15.09 -7.37 4.89
C TYR A 144 15.48 -5.90 4.99
N GLU A 145 15.45 -5.15 3.88
CA GLU A 145 15.73 -3.71 3.91
C GLU A 145 14.75 -2.96 4.82
N VAL A 146 13.46 -3.30 4.75
CA VAL A 146 12.45 -2.74 5.67
C VAL A 146 12.70 -3.14 7.12
N LEU A 147 12.99 -4.42 7.39
CA LEU A 147 13.35 -4.86 8.75
C LEU A 147 14.58 -4.10 9.29
N ASN A 148 15.56 -3.83 8.42
CA ASN A 148 16.75 -3.08 8.77
C ASN A 148 16.42 -1.62 9.14
N LEU A 149 15.54 -0.97 8.36
CA LEU A 149 15.07 0.38 8.64
C LEU A 149 14.26 0.44 9.95
N LEU A 150 13.39 -0.55 10.19
CA LEU A 150 12.64 -0.70 11.44
C LEU A 150 13.53 -0.99 12.66
N ASN A 151 14.75 -1.48 12.42
CA ASN A 151 15.72 -1.74 13.47
C ASN A 151 16.76 -0.61 13.66
N SER A 152 16.73 0.42 12.82
CA SER A 152 17.75 1.48 12.80
C SER A 152 17.80 2.34 14.08
N GLY A 153 16.72 2.35 14.89
CA GLY A 153 16.60 3.23 16.05
C GLY A 153 16.26 4.68 15.70
N GLY A 154 16.18 5.05 14.42
CA GLY A 154 15.97 6.42 13.98
C GLY A 154 14.50 6.83 13.84
N LYS A 155 14.31 7.96 13.16
CA LYS A 155 13.00 8.39 12.65
C LYS A 155 12.77 7.77 11.28
N ILE A 156 11.57 7.28 11.02
CA ILE A 156 11.21 6.75 9.70
C ILE A 156 10.00 7.48 9.14
N LYS A 157 9.92 7.50 7.81
CA LYS A 157 8.74 7.95 7.08
C LYS A 157 8.19 6.78 6.31
N ILE A 158 6.88 6.65 6.28
CA ILE A 158 6.17 5.64 5.53
C ILE A 158 5.17 6.36 4.64
N SER A 159 5.15 6.04 3.35
CA SER A 159 4.07 6.44 2.47
C SER A 159 3.29 5.23 1.97
N SER A 160 1.98 5.41 1.92
CA SER A 160 1.01 4.43 1.46
C SER A 160 -0.15 5.21 0.85
N PHE A 161 -0.99 4.56 0.06
CA PHE A 161 -2.29 5.11 -0.30
C PHE A 161 -3.37 4.41 0.51
N LEU A 162 -4.47 5.10 0.78
CA LEU A 162 -5.59 4.53 1.50
C LEU A 162 -6.87 5.00 0.82
N CYS A 163 -7.52 4.07 0.14
CA CYS A 163 -8.81 4.30 -0.50
C CYS A 163 -9.91 3.54 0.24
N THR A 164 -11.12 4.09 0.24
CA THR A 164 -12.32 3.51 0.84
C THR A 164 -13.16 2.71 -0.16
N HIS A 165 -12.65 2.50 -1.38
CA HIS A 165 -13.38 1.89 -2.49
C HIS A 165 -12.80 0.53 -2.87
N LYS A 166 -13.37 -0.53 -2.27
CA LYS A 166 -13.95 -1.72 -2.92
C LYS A 166 -14.01 -2.86 -1.89
N GLU A 167 -15.21 -3.37 -1.65
CA GLU A 167 -15.38 -4.66 -0.99
C GLU A 167 -16.40 -5.49 -1.75
N ARG A 168 -15.89 -6.57 -2.35
CA ARG A 168 -16.57 -7.67 -3.04
C ARG A 168 -17.43 -7.28 -4.24
N ARG A 169 -17.53 -8.20 -5.20
CA ARG A 169 -18.38 -8.11 -6.41
C ARG A 169 -19.88 -7.96 -6.11
N GLU A 170 -20.28 -8.00 -4.83
CA GLU A 170 -21.66 -8.06 -4.35
C GLU A 170 -22.28 -6.67 -4.11
N ILE A 171 -21.47 -5.61 -4.04
CA ILE A 171 -21.92 -4.20 -3.95
C ILE A 171 -21.53 -3.54 -5.27
N ASP A 172 -22.47 -2.84 -5.91
CA ASP A 172 -22.31 -2.16 -7.21
C ASP A 172 -20.84 -1.73 -7.47
N PRO A 173 -20.09 -2.50 -8.29
CA PRO A 173 -18.64 -2.37 -8.39
C PRO A 173 -18.19 -1.04 -9.00
N ASP A 174 -19.13 -0.30 -9.59
CA ASP A 174 -18.87 0.92 -10.34
C ASP A 174 -19.30 2.18 -9.57
N LYS A 175 -19.61 2.07 -8.26
CA LYS A 175 -19.94 3.24 -7.41
C LYS A 175 -19.10 3.35 -6.15
N LEU A 176 -18.93 4.59 -5.70
CA LEU A 176 -18.27 4.88 -4.43
C LEU A 176 -19.20 4.53 -3.26
N ARG A 177 -18.64 3.93 -2.20
CA ARG A 177 -19.39 3.69 -0.95
C ARG A 177 -19.97 4.98 -0.40
N LYS A 178 -21.12 4.92 0.26
CA LYS A 178 -21.73 6.11 0.90
C LYS A 178 -20.90 6.61 2.09
N GLN A 179 -20.21 5.72 2.79
CA GLN A 179 -19.41 6.02 3.96
C GLN A 179 -18.16 5.14 3.99
N ILE A 180 -17.12 5.63 4.65
CA ILE A 180 -15.87 4.89 4.85
C ILE A 180 -16.12 3.69 5.77
N LYS A 181 -15.42 2.57 5.50
CA LYS A 181 -15.47 1.41 6.38
C LYS A 181 -14.42 1.53 7.48
N PHE A 182 -14.83 2.11 8.61
CA PHE A 182 -13.94 2.35 9.74
C PHE A 182 -13.16 1.12 10.20
N SER A 183 -13.77 -0.07 10.19
CA SER A 183 -13.10 -1.31 10.60
C SER A 183 -11.86 -1.60 9.77
N ASP A 184 -11.90 -1.37 8.45
CA ASP A 184 -10.76 -1.66 7.58
C ASP A 184 -9.65 -0.62 7.80
N VAL A 185 -10.04 0.64 7.97
CA VAL A 185 -9.10 1.69 8.36
C VAL A 185 -8.41 1.35 9.69
N SER A 186 -9.17 0.94 10.72
CA SER A 186 -8.59 0.54 12.01
C SER A 186 -7.57 -0.58 11.84
N ARG A 187 -7.81 -1.52 10.93
CA ARG A 187 -6.94 -2.66 10.68
C ARG A 187 -5.62 -2.24 10.05
N VAL A 188 -5.63 -1.34 9.06
CA VAL A 188 -4.39 -0.74 8.52
C VAL A 188 -3.62 -0.05 9.64
N ILE A 189 -4.31 0.80 10.40
CA ILE A 189 -3.68 1.56 11.49
C ILE A 189 -3.09 0.60 12.52
N ASN A 190 -3.82 -0.42 12.93
CA ASN A 190 -3.37 -1.41 13.91
C ASN A 190 -2.19 -2.23 13.39
N LEU A 191 -2.16 -2.56 12.09
CA LEU A 191 -1.03 -3.23 11.47
C LEU A 191 0.23 -2.35 11.54
N MET A 192 0.13 -1.10 11.07
CA MET A 192 1.25 -0.15 11.11
C MET A 192 1.68 0.13 12.55
N SER A 193 0.73 0.29 13.46
CA SER A 193 0.99 0.50 14.88
C SER A 193 1.73 -0.66 15.52
N GLY A 194 1.29 -1.89 15.23
CA GLY A 194 1.92 -3.11 15.73
C GLY A 194 3.36 -3.27 15.26
N ILE A 195 3.64 -2.93 14.00
CA ILE A 195 5.00 -2.91 13.45
C ILE A 195 5.84 -1.85 14.19
N LEU A 196 5.37 -0.61 14.21
CA LEU A 196 6.13 0.54 14.69
C LEU A 196 6.38 0.51 16.20
N ASP A 197 5.33 0.30 17.00
CA ASP A 197 5.42 0.39 18.44
C ASP A 197 6.22 -0.78 19.06
N ASN A 198 6.35 -1.90 18.34
CA ASN A 198 7.22 -3.02 18.72
C ASN A 198 8.60 -3.01 18.05
N SER A 199 8.88 -2.05 17.16
CA SER A 199 10.19 -1.85 16.55
C SER A 199 11.12 -0.96 17.40
N THR A 200 12.38 -0.80 16.99
CA THR A 200 13.33 0.10 17.68
C THR A 200 13.20 1.55 17.24
N VAL A 201 12.41 1.85 16.21
CA VAL A 201 12.14 3.20 15.68
C VAL A 201 11.72 4.15 16.80
N GLU A 202 12.37 5.30 16.92
CA GLU A 202 12.02 6.32 17.91
C GLU A 202 10.67 6.97 17.59
N SER A 203 10.51 7.42 16.34
CA SER A 203 9.27 8.01 15.85
C SER A 203 9.04 7.75 14.36
N ALA A 204 7.76 7.70 13.97
CA ALA A 204 7.36 7.47 12.59
C ALA A 204 6.33 8.50 12.11
N GLU A 205 6.49 8.95 10.86
CA GLU A 205 5.46 9.67 10.11
C GLU A 205 4.87 8.72 9.06
N ILE A 206 3.56 8.52 9.08
CA ILE A 206 2.85 7.67 8.14
C ILE A 206 1.91 8.53 7.32
N ARG A 207 2.21 8.67 6.03
CA ARG A 207 1.41 9.41 5.07
C ARG A 207 0.51 8.46 4.30
N PHE A 208 -0.79 8.66 4.43
CA PHE A 208 -1.80 8.04 3.61
C PHE A 208 -2.24 9.02 2.53
N PHE A 209 -1.86 8.73 1.29
CA PHE A 209 -2.36 9.43 0.13
C PHE A 209 -3.79 9.00 -0.20
N GLN A 210 -4.65 9.97 -0.44
CA GLN A 210 -6.08 9.79 -0.59
C GLN A 210 -6.63 10.58 -1.77
N PRO A 211 -7.68 10.05 -2.40
CA PRO A 211 -8.43 10.76 -3.42
C PRO A 211 -9.22 11.91 -2.79
N THR A 212 -9.50 12.95 -3.56
CA THR A 212 -10.33 14.10 -3.20
C THR A 212 -11.30 14.41 -4.34
N GLY A 213 -12.25 15.32 -4.08
CA GLY A 213 -13.21 15.81 -5.06
C GLY A 213 -12.63 16.75 -6.11
N SER A 214 -11.31 16.96 -6.15
CA SER A 214 -10.68 17.79 -7.17
C SER A 214 -10.67 17.09 -8.54
N TYR A 215 -10.63 17.86 -9.63
CA TYR A 215 -10.41 17.31 -10.97
C TYR A 215 -9.15 16.42 -11.05
N SER A 216 -8.02 16.91 -10.52
CA SER A 216 -6.73 16.20 -10.61
C SER A 216 -6.81 14.85 -9.91
N SER A 217 -7.39 14.81 -8.72
CA SER A 217 -7.53 13.58 -7.95
C SER A 217 -8.57 12.64 -8.57
N ALA A 218 -9.74 13.16 -8.95
CA ALA A 218 -10.81 12.35 -9.52
C ALA A 218 -10.46 11.75 -10.89
N SER A 219 -9.64 12.44 -11.69
CA SER A 219 -9.13 11.91 -12.97
C SER A 219 -8.27 10.66 -12.82
N TYR A 220 -7.86 10.37 -11.59
CA TYR A 220 -7.11 9.18 -11.24
C TYR A 220 -7.97 7.95 -10.98
N ILE A 221 -9.24 8.16 -10.66
CA ILE A 221 -10.20 7.10 -10.37
C ILE A 221 -10.45 6.28 -11.65
N PHE A 222 -10.77 5.00 -11.50
CA PHE A 222 -11.15 4.16 -12.63
C PHE A 222 -12.21 4.84 -13.51
N PRO A 223 -12.00 4.88 -14.83
CA PRO A 223 -12.97 5.44 -15.75
C PRO A 223 -14.37 4.84 -15.58
N GLN A 224 -14.49 3.53 -15.30
CA GLN A 224 -15.81 2.91 -15.12
C GLN A 224 -16.65 3.53 -13.99
N ILE A 225 -16.01 3.97 -12.89
CA ILE A 225 -16.70 4.63 -11.79
C ILE A 225 -17.19 6.01 -12.24
N ILE A 226 -16.31 6.77 -12.88
CA ILE A 226 -16.64 8.09 -13.43
C ILE A 226 -17.81 7.97 -14.42
N MET A 227 -17.77 6.97 -15.31
CA MET A 227 -18.82 6.72 -16.30
C MET A 227 -20.16 6.35 -15.67
N SER A 228 -20.16 5.57 -14.58
CA SER A 228 -21.39 5.25 -13.84
C SER A 228 -22.06 6.51 -13.29
N TYR A 229 -21.29 7.36 -12.60
CA TYR A 229 -21.81 8.63 -12.07
C TYR A 229 -22.20 9.63 -13.17
N LEU A 230 -21.44 9.66 -14.27
CA LEU A 230 -21.76 10.48 -15.45
C LEU A 230 -23.12 10.09 -16.03
N GLY A 231 -23.36 8.80 -16.27
CA GLY A 231 -24.62 8.29 -16.82
C GLY A 231 -25.83 8.63 -15.96
N ASP A 232 -25.64 8.67 -14.64
CA ASP A 232 -26.69 8.99 -13.66
C ASP A 232 -26.89 10.50 -13.43
N GLY A 233 -26.06 11.37 -14.02
CA GLY A 233 -26.12 12.81 -13.74
C GLY A 233 -25.58 13.21 -12.37
N MET A 234 -24.72 12.37 -11.76
CA MET A 234 -24.29 12.43 -10.37
C MET A 234 -22.78 12.67 -10.21
N LEU A 235 -22.06 13.18 -11.22
CA LEU A 235 -20.62 13.46 -11.08
C LEU A 235 -20.32 14.44 -9.93
N GLY A 236 -21.17 15.44 -9.71
CA GLY A 236 -21.03 16.35 -8.56
C GLY A 236 -21.06 15.61 -7.23
N ASP A 237 -22.03 14.70 -7.05
CA ASP A 237 -22.15 13.86 -5.85
C ASP A 237 -20.92 12.97 -5.63
N MET A 238 -20.32 12.45 -6.71
CA MET A 238 -19.09 11.67 -6.63
C MET A 238 -17.95 12.49 -6.02
N LEU A 239 -17.76 13.72 -6.48
CA LEU A 239 -16.69 14.60 -6.00
C LEU A 239 -16.90 15.01 -4.55
N VAL A 240 -18.11 15.42 -4.18
CA VAL A 240 -18.46 15.73 -2.78
C VAL A 240 -18.18 14.53 -1.88
N ARG A 241 -18.54 13.33 -2.31
CA ARG A 241 -18.30 12.09 -1.55
C ARG A 241 -16.83 11.76 -1.37
N LEU A 242 -15.97 12.07 -2.34
CA LEU A 242 -14.52 11.89 -2.20
C LEU A 242 -13.94 12.84 -1.16
N ASP A 243 -14.40 14.09 -1.13
CA ASP A 243 -14.00 15.06 -0.10
C ASP A 243 -14.51 14.67 1.29
N ASP A 244 -15.74 14.17 1.39
CA ASP A 244 -16.30 13.64 2.62
C ASP A 244 -15.48 12.45 3.13
N HIS A 245 -15.13 11.51 2.24
CA HIS A 245 -14.28 10.37 2.58
C HIS A 245 -12.89 10.81 3.07
N SER A 246 -12.25 11.75 2.36
CA SER A 246 -10.94 12.29 2.72
C SER A 246 -10.96 12.99 4.08
N SER A 247 -11.96 13.84 4.32
CA SER A 247 -12.15 14.58 5.57
C SER A 247 -12.44 13.64 6.74
N THR A 248 -13.37 12.69 6.54
CA THR A 248 -13.73 11.68 7.56
C THR A 248 -12.52 10.81 7.90
N MET A 249 -11.74 10.40 6.90
CA MET A 249 -10.52 9.63 7.14
C MET A 249 -9.51 10.43 7.95
N LYS A 250 -9.24 11.67 7.57
CA LYS A 250 -8.30 12.55 8.26
C LYS A 250 -8.64 12.69 9.74
N GLU A 251 -9.93 12.92 10.05
CA GLU A 251 -10.40 13.00 11.44
C GLU A 251 -10.31 11.65 12.17
N TYR A 252 -10.57 10.54 11.46
CA TYR A 252 -10.56 9.23 12.08
C TYR A 252 -9.14 8.75 12.40
N ILE A 253 -8.19 8.86 11.46
CA ILE A 253 -6.81 8.40 11.65
C ILE A 253 -6.08 9.21 12.73
N SER A 254 -6.41 10.50 12.90
CA SER A 254 -5.76 11.36 13.90
C SER A 254 -6.05 10.92 15.33
N ARG A 255 -7.14 10.18 15.57
CA ARG A 255 -7.48 9.59 16.88
C ARG A 255 -6.48 8.52 17.32
N PHE A 256 -5.66 8.03 16.41
CA PHE A 256 -4.68 6.99 16.65
C PHE A 256 -3.25 7.53 16.75
N GLU A 257 -3.04 8.85 16.75
CA GLU A 257 -1.69 9.41 16.93
C GLU A 257 -1.12 9.13 18.33
N SER A 258 0.21 9.05 18.41
CA SER A 258 0.95 8.95 19.68
C SER A 258 2.29 9.67 19.56
N PRO A 259 3.01 9.91 20.67
CA PRO A 259 4.36 10.50 20.61
C PRO A 259 5.34 9.76 19.70
N ARG A 260 5.13 8.46 19.44
CA ARG A 260 5.98 7.65 18.54
C ARG A 260 5.48 7.60 17.10
N ARG A 261 4.25 8.04 16.80
CA ARG A 261 3.64 7.81 15.49
C ARG A 261 2.60 8.87 15.15
N ARG A 262 2.80 9.48 13.99
CA ARG A 262 1.94 10.52 13.42
C ARG A 262 1.30 10.00 12.14
N PHE A 263 -0.01 10.18 12.00
CA PHE A 263 -0.74 9.77 10.81
C PHE A 263 -1.17 11.01 10.03
N ILE A 264 -0.80 11.07 8.75
CA ILE A 264 -1.08 12.21 7.88
C ILE A 264 -1.93 11.73 6.72
N SER A 265 -3.14 12.28 6.58
CA SER A 265 -3.91 12.16 5.34
C SER A 265 -3.48 13.27 4.38
N SER A 266 -3.11 12.90 3.17
CA SER A 266 -2.67 13.81 2.10
C SER A 266 -3.45 13.55 0.83
N SER A 267 -3.80 14.61 0.09
CA SER A 267 -4.37 14.44 -1.26
C SER A 267 -3.34 13.82 -2.22
N ILE A 268 -3.80 12.98 -3.16
CA ILE A 268 -3.00 12.52 -4.30
C ILE A 268 -2.73 13.60 -5.34
N ASP A 269 -3.36 14.78 -5.24
CA ASP A 269 -3.26 15.88 -6.23
C ASP A 269 -1.83 16.22 -6.62
N SER A 270 -0.93 16.30 -5.63
CA SER A 270 0.47 16.63 -5.88
C SER A 270 1.15 15.55 -6.72
N LEU A 271 0.89 14.28 -6.42
CA LEU A 271 1.47 13.17 -7.15
C LEU A 271 0.90 13.07 -8.57
N VAL A 272 -0.40 13.30 -8.76
CA VAL A 272 -1.03 13.35 -10.08
C VAL A 272 -0.47 14.50 -10.92
N THR A 273 -0.31 15.68 -10.32
CA THR A 273 0.24 16.86 -11.00
C THR A 273 1.69 16.60 -11.44
N GLN A 274 2.50 16.04 -10.55
CA GLN A 274 3.88 15.66 -10.83
C GLN A 274 3.98 14.58 -11.91
N THR A 275 3.08 13.60 -11.90
CA THR A 275 3.02 12.54 -12.91
C THR A 275 2.74 13.13 -14.30
N ASN A 276 1.73 14.01 -14.41
CA ASN A 276 1.43 14.69 -15.67
C ASN A 276 2.60 15.56 -16.16
N PHE A 277 3.27 16.27 -15.24
CA PHE A 277 4.44 17.07 -15.56
C PHE A 277 5.60 16.22 -16.06
N GLU A 278 5.91 15.12 -15.38
CA GLU A 278 6.98 14.20 -15.76
C GLU A 278 6.68 13.52 -17.10
N ALA A 279 5.41 13.17 -17.35
CA ALA A 279 4.98 12.64 -18.65
C ALA A 279 5.26 13.64 -19.78
N ARG A 280 4.79 14.89 -19.66
CA ARG A 280 5.07 15.94 -20.64
C ARG A 280 6.57 16.18 -20.83
N LYS A 281 7.33 16.17 -19.73
CA LYS A 281 8.78 16.38 -19.77
C LYS A 281 9.53 15.27 -20.51
N ARG A 282 9.18 14.00 -20.28
CA ARG A 282 9.86 12.85 -20.90
C ARG A 282 9.40 12.58 -22.32
N PHE A 283 8.12 12.80 -22.57
CA PHE A 283 7.42 12.27 -23.74
C PHE A 283 6.80 13.37 -24.63
N GLY A 284 6.88 14.64 -24.24
CA GLY A 284 6.30 15.76 -24.98
C GLY A 284 4.81 15.97 -24.67
N ASP A 285 4.22 17.04 -25.22
CA ASP A 285 2.84 17.44 -24.89
C ASP A 285 1.77 16.43 -25.37
N ASP A 286 2.06 15.68 -26.43
CA ASP A 286 1.17 14.67 -27.02
C ASP A 286 1.30 13.28 -26.38
N TRP A 287 1.97 13.16 -25.22
CA TRP A 287 2.22 11.88 -24.55
C TRP A 287 0.96 11.02 -24.33
N LYS A 288 -0.22 11.66 -24.16
CA LYS A 288 -1.51 10.96 -24.00
C LYS A 288 -1.94 10.18 -25.24
N LYS A 289 -1.50 10.62 -26.43
CA LYS A 289 -1.82 10.02 -27.74
C LYS A 289 -0.65 9.23 -28.28
N MET A 290 0.33 8.91 -27.43
CA MET A 290 1.55 8.27 -27.89
C MET A 290 1.26 7.00 -28.67
N PRO A 291 1.81 6.90 -29.89
CA PRO A 291 1.72 5.69 -30.66
C PRO A 291 2.69 4.64 -30.08
N GLU A 292 2.31 3.38 -30.20
CA GLU A 292 3.04 2.22 -29.65
C GLU A 292 4.44 2.06 -30.26
N ASP A 293 4.64 2.57 -31.48
CA ASP A 293 5.88 2.54 -32.25
C ASP A 293 7.03 3.39 -31.65
N LEU A 294 6.74 4.26 -30.68
CA LEU A 294 7.75 5.06 -29.97
C LEU A 294 8.66 4.20 -29.07
N ILE A 295 8.19 3.02 -28.64
CA ILE A 295 8.92 2.08 -27.75
C ILE A 295 9.98 1.30 -28.50
N LEU A 296 9.72 0.94 -29.75
CA LEU A 296 10.56 -0.01 -30.49
C LEU A 296 11.72 0.66 -31.24
N GLY A 297 11.83 2.00 -31.20
CA GLY A 297 12.75 2.73 -32.06
C GLY A 297 12.47 2.52 -33.55
N LEU A 298 11.28 2.03 -33.91
CA LEU A 298 10.88 1.68 -35.28
C LEU A 298 10.29 2.85 -36.05
N ALA A 299 9.88 3.93 -35.36
CA ALA A 299 9.50 5.18 -35.98
C ALA A 299 10.75 5.96 -36.46
N GLY A 300 11.39 5.45 -37.51
CA GLY A 300 12.32 6.20 -38.34
C GLY A 300 13.79 6.11 -37.96
N GLY A 301 14.44 5.01 -38.33
CA GLY A 301 15.79 4.98 -38.91
C GLY A 301 16.98 5.54 -38.10
N THR A 302 16.80 5.97 -36.85
CA THR A 302 17.88 6.45 -35.99
C THR A 302 18.22 5.40 -34.94
N CYS A 303 18.98 4.40 -35.38
CA CYS A 303 19.71 3.50 -34.49
C CYS A 303 20.61 4.35 -33.58
N GLY A 304 20.19 4.63 -32.33
CA GLY A 304 21.03 5.39 -31.39
C GLY A 304 20.39 6.10 -30.20
N LYS A 305 19.06 6.23 -30.08
CA LYS A 305 18.46 6.71 -28.82
C LYS A 305 18.12 5.52 -27.92
N ALA A 306 18.67 5.52 -26.70
CA ALA A 306 18.29 4.56 -25.67
C ALA A 306 16.78 4.69 -25.41
N ILE A 307 16.08 3.56 -25.40
CA ILE A 307 14.65 3.51 -25.07
C ILE A 307 14.51 3.92 -23.59
N ASP A 308 13.53 4.77 -23.29
CA ASP A 308 13.26 5.17 -21.89
C ASP A 308 12.72 3.96 -21.12
N THR A 309 13.36 3.60 -20.00
CA THR A 309 12.99 2.43 -19.19
C THR A 309 11.53 2.46 -18.72
N ILE A 310 10.94 3.64 -18.51
CA ILE A 310 9.52 3.79 -18.17
C ILE A 310 8.63 3.39 -19.33
N ALA A 311 9.02 3.73 -20.57
CA ALA A 311 8.31 3.31 -21.76
C ALA A 311 8.36 1.76 -21.91
N GLU A 312 9.51 1.14 -21.62
CA GLU A 312 9.63 -0.33 -21.64
C GLU A 312 8.73 -1.00 -20.60
N VAL A 313 8.72 -0.53 -19.36
CA VAL A 313 7.84 -1.07 -18.32
C VAL A 313 6.37 -0.89 -18.71
N ALA A 314 6.01 0.30 -19.21
CA ALA A 314 4.67 0.58 -19.68
C ALA A 314 4.22 -0.40 -20.76
N TYR A 315 5.10 -0.69 -21.72
CA TYR A 315 4.82 -1.60 -22.83
C TYR A 315 4.72 -3.06 -22.40
N PHE A 316 5.79 -3.58 -21.80
CA PHE A 316 5.94 -5.01 -21.55
C PHE A 316 5.14 -5.50 -20.35
N MET A 317 4.82 -4.62 -19.40
CA MET A 317 4.19 -4.98 -18.14
C MET A 317 2.83 -4.30 -17.94
N THR A 318 2.74 -2.98 -18.13
CA THR A 318 1.56 -2.21 -17.72
C THR A 318 0.42 -2.24 -18.75
N GLN A 319 0.73 -2.24 -20.05
CA GLN A 319 -0.27 -2.12 -21.11
C GLN A 319 -1.34 -3.21 -21.06
N LYS A 320 -0.93 -4.47 -20.91
CA LYS A 320 -1.86 -5.61 -20.82
C LYS A 320 -2.80 -5.51 -19.61
N GLU A 321 -2.28 -4.97 -18.49
CA GLU A 321 -3.11 -4.70 -17.32
C GLU A 321 -4.10 -3.57 -17.62
N VAL A 322 -3.67 -2.46 -18.23
CA VAL A 322 -4.58 -1.38 -18.63
C VAL A 322 -5.67 -1.87 -19.59
N GLU A 323 -5.33 -2.69 -20.59
CA GLU A 323 -6.31 -3.28 -21.52
C GLU A 323 -7.35 -4.14 -20.80
N ARG A 324 -6.89 -4.99 -19.87
CA ARG A 324 -7.76 -5.87 -19.07
C ARG A 324 -8.65 -5.08 -18.11
N LEU A 325 -8.16 -3.97 -17.59
CA LEU A 325 -8.73 -3.28 -16.44
C LEU A 325 -9.48 -2.00 -16.78
N MET A 326 -9.14 -1.38 -17.89
CA MET A 326 -9.69 -0.10 -18.33
C MET A 326 -10.07 -0.20 -19.81
N PRO A 327 -11.00 -1.11 -20.17
CA PRO A 327 -11.40 -1.32 -21.57
C PRO A 327 -12.03 -0.06 -22.22
N PHE A 328 -12.39 0.94 -21.40
CA PHE A 328 -12.77 2.28 -21.84
C PHE A 328 -11.76 2.89 -22.83
N TYR A 329 -10.44 2.76 -22.57
CA TYR A 329 -9.42 3.34 -23.44
C TYR A 329 -9.26 2.60 -24.77
N SER A 330 -9.85 1.39 -24.90
CA SER A 330 -9.91 0.64 -26.15
C SER A 330 -11.11 1.06 -27.01
N ASN A 331 -12.17 1.59 -26.41
CA ASN A 331 -13.41 1.95 -27.09
C ASN A 331 -13.93 3.31 -26.56
N PRO A 332 -13.43 4.44 -27.09
CA PRO A 332 -13.88 5.76 -26.67
C PRO A 332 -15.38 5.91 -26.87
N ILE A 333 -16.09 6.39 -25.84
CA ILE A 333 -17.53 6.60 -25.88
C ILE A 333 -17.81 8.07 -26.19
N SER A 334 -18.69 8.35 -27.14
CA SER A 334 -19.23 9.69 -27.33
C SER A 334 -20.25 9.97 -26.23
N ILE A 335 -20.01 11.02 -25.45
CA ILE A 335 -20.89 11.43 -24.35
C ILE A 335 -21.97 12.35 -24.92
N ASP A 336 -23.24 12.02 -24.67
CA ASP A 336 -24.39 12.81 -25.13
C ASP A 336 -24.39 14.21 -24.48
N GLU A 337 -24.60 15.26 -25.27
CA GLU A 337 -24.65 16.65 -24.82
C GLU A 337 -25.68 16.86 -23.69
N LYS A 338 -26.82 16.17 -23.75
CA LYS A 338 -27.84 16.22 -22.68
C LYS A 338 -27.31 15.67 -21.36
N ILE A 339 -26.49 14.62 -21.39
CA ILE A 339 -25.85 14.05 -20.19
C ILE A 339 -24.85 15.06 -19.61
N ILE A 340 -24.07 15.73 -20.47
CA ILE A 340 -23.14 16.78 -20.07
C ILE A 340 -23.90 17.91 -19.36
N GLN A 341 -24.92 18.47 -20.01
CA GLN A 341 -25.71 19.57 -19.45
C GLN A 341 -26.40 19.18 -18.13
N THR A 342 -26.91 17.96 -18.03
CA THR A 342 -27.53 17.45 -16.79
C THR A 342 -26.52 17.43 -15.64
N ASN A 343 -25.31 16.91 -15.87
CA ASN A 343 -24.25 16.87 -14.85
C ASN A 343 -23.82 18.27 -14.43
N LEU A 344 -23.65 19.21 -15.38
CA LEU A 344 -23.24 20.59 -15.06
C LEU A 344 -24.31 21.32 -14.24
N GLN A 345 -25.59 21.19 -14.60
CA GLN A 345 -26.70 21.78 -13.86
C GLN A 345 -26.81 21.21 -12.44
N ASN A 346 -26.71 19.88 -12.30
CA ASN A 346 -26.75 19.22 -11.00
C ASN A 346 -25.54 19.62 -10.13
N ALA A 347 -24.34 19.68 -10.72
CA ALA A 347 -23.13 20.10 -10.03
C ALA A 347 -23.17 21.55 -9.57
N ARG A 348 -23.75 22.46 -10.37
CA ARG A 348 -23.97 23.86 -9.96
C ARG A 348 -24.90 23.93 -8.75
N ARG A 349 -26.07 23.29 -8.84
CA ARG A 349 -27.06 23.27 -7.75
C ARG A 349 -26.45 22.68 -6.47
N LEU A 350 -25.79 21.53 -6.58
CA LEU A 350 -25.13 20.89 -5.45
C LEU A 350 -24.01 21.75 -4.88
N GLY A 351 -23.22 22.41 -5.75
CA GLY A 351 -22.16 23.33 -5.36
C GLY A 351 -22.66 24.50 -4.53
N ASP A 352 -23.83 25.05 -4.88
CA ASP A 352 -24.51 26.09 -4.08
C ASP A 352 -24.99 25.54 -2.72
N GLU A 353 -25.55 24.32 -2.70
CA GLU A 353 -26.03 23.65 -1.50
C GLU A 353 -24.90 23.34 -0.49
N VAL A 354 -23.74 22.88 -0.97
CA VAL A 354 -22.60 22.48 -0.11
C VAL A 354 -21.51 23.56 0.02
N GLY A 355 -21.70 24.72 -0.62
CA GLY A 355 -20.75 25.84 -0.59
C GLY A 355 -19.46 25.62 -1.39
N ASN A 356 -19.43 24.67 -2.34
CA ASN A 356 -18.29 24.41 -3.22
C ASN A 356 -18.47 25.08 -4.60
N LYS A 357 -17.94 26.30 -4.74
CA LYS A 357 -18.03 27.09 -5.99
C LYS A 357 -17.26 26.50 -7.17
N ASN A 358 -16.33 25.57 -6.93
CA ASN A 358 -15.52 24.96 -7.99
C ASN A 358 -16.13 23.66 -8.52
N LEU A 359 -17.22 23.16 -7.93
CA LEU A 359 -17.76 21.84 -8.23
C LEU A 359 -18.16 21.69 -9.71
N GLU A 360 -18.89 22.66 -10.26
CA GLU A 360 -19.26 22.68 -11.69
C GLU A 360 -18.01 22.71 -12.60
N LEU A 361 -17.00 23.51 -12.23
CA LEU A 361 -15.76 23.63 -12.98
C LEU A 361 -14.99 22.30 -13.00
N ASP A 362 -14.87 21.63 -11.87
CA ASP A 362 -14.18 20.34 -11.78
C ASP A 362 -14.94 19.24 -12.50
N VAL A 363 -16.28 19.20 -12.42
CA VAL A 363 -17.11 18.31 -13.24
C VAL A 363 -16.89 18.56 -14.74
N ASN A 364 -16.88 19.82 -15.18
CA ASN A 364 -16.61 20.16 -16.57
C ASN A 364 -15.22 19.68 -17.03
N LYS A 365 -14.18 19.87 -16.20
CA LYS A 365 -12.83 19.38 -16.53
C LYS A 365 -12.77 17.86 -16.64
N ILE A 366 -13.47 17.12 -15.77
CA ILE A 366 -13.55 15.65 -15.84
C ILE A 366 -14.23 15.22 -17.15
N ILE A 367 -15.35 15.83 -17.51
CA ILE A 367 -16.05 15.52 -18.77
C ILE A 367 -15.14 15.81 -19.97
N ASN A 368 -14.45 16.96 -19.97
CA ASN A 368 -13.52 17.31 -21.03
C ASN A 368 -12.34 16.33 -21.12
N SER A 369 -11.80 15.86 -19.99
CA SER A 369 -10.70 14.89 -20.00
C SER A 369 -11.12 13.50 -20.48
N LEU A 370 -12.40 13.11 -20.30
CA LEU A 370 -12.95 11.89 -20.90
C LEU A 370 -13.10 12.02 -22.42
N ASN A 371 -13.39 13.23 -22.92
CA ASN A 371 -13.46 13.53 -24.35
C ASN A 371 -12.06 13.65 -24.99
N GLU A 372 -11.02 13.95 -24.21
CA GLU A 372 -9.64 13.89 -24.67
C GLU A 372 -9.24 12.42 -24.94
N THR A 373 -8.94 12.09 -26.19
CA THR A 373 -8.51 10.74 -26.56
C THR A 373 -7.16 10.41 -25.91
N MET A 374 -7.17 9.57 -24.88
CA MET A 374 -5.97 8.92 -24.32
C MET A 374 -5.85 7.52 -24.93
N SER A 375 -4.70 7.21 -25.52
CA SER A 375 -4.42 5.85 -26.01
C SER A 375 -4.21 4.91 -24.83
N ILE A 376 -4.46 3.61 -25.03
CA ILE A 376 -4.16 2.56 -24.03
C ILE A 376 -2.71 2.67 -23.57
N TYR A 377 -1.79 2.87 -24.53
CA TYR A 377 -0.39 3.04 -24.23
C TYR A 377 -0.09 4.33 -23.45
N GLY A 378 -0.72 5.46 -23.82
CA GLY A 378 -0.65 6.70 -23.05
C GLY A 378 -1.11 6.50 -21.60
N ARG A 379 -2.19 5.72 -21.37
CA ARG A 379 -2.61 5.35 -20.02
C ARG A 379 -1.59 4.45 -19.32
N ALA A 380 -1.02 3.46 -20.01
CA ALA A 380 0.01 2.59 -19.45
C ALA A 380 1.28 3.35 -19.02
N VAL A 381 1.68 4.35 -19.80
CA VAL A 381 2.76 5.29 -19.46
C VAL A 381 2.40 6.08 -18.21
N TYR A 382 1.17 6.62 -18.15
CA TYR A 382 0.69 7.37 -16.99
C TYR A 382 0.72 6.54 -15.70
N GLU A 383 0.22 5.31 -15.73
CA GLU A 383 0.22 4.43 -14.54
C GLU A 383 1.62 4.08 -14.09
N THR A 384 2.50 3.74 -15.03
CA THR A 384 3.91 3.48 -14.74
C THR A 384 4.57 4.72 -14.13
N LEU A 385 4.35 5.90 -14.71
CA LEU A 385 4.92 7.15 -14.21
C LEU A 385 4.41 7.52 -12.82
N PHE A 386 3.17 7.19 -12.47
CA PHE A 386 2.65 7.47 -11.14
C PHE A 386 3.44 6.72 -10.06
N TYR A 387 3.65 5.41 -10.24
CA TYR A 387 4.44 4.60 -9.31
C TYR A 387 5.92 4.98 -9.33
N TYR A 388 6.45 5.36 -10.48
CA TYR A 388 7.78 5.96 -10.58
C TYR A 388 7.87 7.25 -9.75
N MET A 389 6.91 8.16 -9.85
CA MET A 389 6.92 9.41 -9.08
C MET A 389 6.74 9.15 -7.59
N TRP A 390 5.97 8.14 -7.21
CA TRP A 390 5.87 7.72 -5.81
C TRP A 390 7.22 7.23 -5.29
N GLY A 391 7.89 6.33 -6.01
CA GLY A 391 9.23 5.84 -5.66
C GLY A 391 10.28 6.94 -5.63
N ARG A 392 10.23 7.86 -6.60
CA ARG A 392 11.12 9.01 -6.68
C ARG A 392 10.96 9.94 -5.48
N ASN A 393 9.73 10.29 -5.11
CA ASN A 393 9.48 11.16 -3.96
C ASN A 393 9.89 10.50 -2.64
N ALA A 394 9.64 9.20 -2.54
CA ALA A 394 10.02 8.41 -1.39
C ALA A 394 11.55 8.37 -1.25
N GLY A 395 12.31 8.19 -2.34
CA GLY A 395 13.77 8.12 -2.28
C GLY A 395 14.42 9.45 -1.88
N LYS A 396 13.87 10.59 -2.33
CA LYS A 396 14.28 11.94 -1.87
C LYS A 396 14.04 12.18 -0.38
N SER A 397 13.04 11.52 0.17
CA SER A 397 12.60 11.73 1.56
C SER A 397 13.00 10.58 2.49
N ASP A 398 13.74 9.59 1.98
CA ASP A 398 14.10 8.33 2.64
C ASP A 398 12.89 7.59 3.27
N GLU A 399 11.80 7.47 2.50
CA GLU A 399 10.56 6.85 2.96
C GLU A 399 10.47 5.36 2.63
N ILE A 400 9.73 4.60 3.44
CA ILE A 400 9.34 3.23 3.13
C ILE A 400 7.99 3.27 2.39
N GLY A 401 7.91 2.60 1.25
CA GLY A 401 6.66 2.41 0.53
C GLY A 401 5.91 1.21 1.06
N PHE A 402 4.66 1.38 1.47
CA PHE A 402 3.73 0.28 1.73
C PHE A 402 2.58 0.31 0.72
N GLY A 403 2.62 -0.62 -0.22
CA GLY A 403 1.53 -0.87 -1.16
C GLY A 403 0.47 -1.71 -0.46
N LEU A 404 -0.76 -1.24 -0.40
CA LEU A 404 -1.84 -1.94 0.30
C LEU A 404 -2.68 -2.86 -0.61
N ASP A 405 -2.32 -2.93 -1.90
CA ASP A 405 -2.97 -3.72 -2.93
C ASP A 405 -1.95 -4.47 -3.79
N THR A 406 -2.20 -5.76 -4.06
CA THR A 406 -1.32 -6.65 -4.82
C THR A 406 -1.69 -6.82 -6.28
N ASP A 407 -2.87 -6.35 -6.71
CA ASP A 407 -3.45 -6.76 -8.01
C ASP A 407 -2.60 -6.40 -9.24
N HIS A 408 -1.57 -5.56 -9.04
CA HIS A 408 -0.75 -4.95 -10.09
C HIS A 408 0.75 -4.82 -9.72
N GLU A 409 1.17 -5.45 -8.63
CA GLU A 409 2.45 -5.23 -7.96
C GLU A 409 3.71 -5.34 -8.85
N MET A 410 3.68 -6.08 -9.98
CA MET A 410 4.85 -6.24 -10.86
C MET A 410 5.30 -4.93 -11.51
N PHE A 411 4.45 -4.30 -12.33
CA PHE A 411 4.85 -3.05 -12.99
C PHE A 411 5.01 -1.92 -11.97
N GLN A 412 4.23 -1.95 -10.89
CA GLN A 412 4.30 -0.96 -9.84
C GLN A 412 5.64 -1.02 -9.09
N THR A 413 6.11 -2.22 -8.74
CA THR A 413 7.42 -2.40 -8.11
C THR A 413 8.54 -2.00 -9.08
N ALA A 414 8.45 -2.40 -10.34
CA ALA A 414 9.43 -2.03 -11.35
C ALA A 414 9.54 -0.51 -11.51
N ALA A 415 8.41 0.18 -11.64
CA ALA A 415 8.35 1.63 -11.73
C ALA A 415 8.87 2.33 -10.46
N TRP A 416 8.43 1.87 -9.28
CA TRP A 416 8.92 2.37 -8.00
C TRP A 416 10.44 2.23 -7.88
N ASP A 417 11.00 1.06 -8.20
CA ASP A 417 12.42 0.78 -8.10
C ASP A 417 13.24 1.72 -8.99
N ILE A 418 12.76 2.01 -10.20
CA ILE A 418 13.39 2.97 -11.11
C ILE A 418 13.37 4.37 -10.49
N GLY A 419 12.21 4.85 -10.05
CA GLY A 419 12.08 6.19 -9.46
C GLY A 419 12.90 6.38 -8.20
N TRP A 420 12.88 5.39 -7.31
CA TRP A 420 13.65 5.37 -6.09
C TRP A 420 15.16 5.45 -6.38
N LYS A 421 15.68 4.57 -7.24
CA LYS A 421 17.12 4.54 -7.57
C LYS A 421 17.56 5.83 -8.23
N GLU A 422 16.82 6.32 -9.23
CA GLU A 422 17.15 7.58 -9.90
C GLU A 422 17.23 8.76 -8.91
N SER A 423 16.38 8.80 -7.89
CA SER A 423 16.45 9.85 -6.87
C SER A 423 17.70 9.77 -6.00
N ILE A 424 18.07 8.57 -5.55
CA ILE A 424 19.24 8.38 -4.66
C ILE A 424 20.55 8.53 -5.43
N GLU A 425 20.61 8.09 -6.69
CA GLU A 425 21.79 8.27 -7.53
C GLU A 425 22.07 9.75 -7.79
N GLN A 426 21.03 10.55 -8.04
CA GLN A 426 21.14 11.99 -8.25
C GLN A 426 21.53 12.76 -6.98
N GLU A 427 21.02 12.35 -5.81
CA GLU A 427 21.19 13.12 -4.57
C GLU A 427 22.36 12.65 -3.69
N MET A 428 22.70 11.36 -3.73
CA MET A 428 23.64 10.75 -2.77
C MET A 428 24.85 10.07 -3.40
N ASN A 429 24.91 9.92 -4.73
CA ASN A 429 26.00 9.19 -5.43
C ASN A 429 26.18 7.73 -4.93
N ILE A 430 25.11 7.12 -4.38
CA ILE A 430 25.11 5.75 -3.85
C ILE A 430 24.33 4.84 -4.81
N SER A 431 25.03 3.94 -5.49
CA SER A 431 24.42 3.03 -6.48
C SER A 431 23.86 1.71 -5.91
N LYS A 432 23.87 1.52 -4.59
CA LYS A 432 23.66 0.18 -3.97
C LYS A 432 22.52 0.06 -2.95
N LYS A 433 21.77 1.11 -2.63
CA LYS A 433 20.64 1.00 -1.68
C LYS A 433 19.44 0.36 -2.39
N LYS A 434 18.86 -0.68 -1.78
CA LYS A 434 17.65 -1.33 -2.29
C LYS A 434 16.43 -0.47 -1.96
N SER A 435 15.43 -0.50 -2.82
CA SER A 435 14.17 0.23 -2.68
C SER A 435 13.27 -0.45 -1.64
N PRO A 436 12.89 0.23 -0.54
CA PRO A 436 12.07 -0.37 0.51
C PRO A 436 10.57 -0.25 0.18
N LEU A 437 10.08 -1.08 -0.75
CA LEU A 437 8.65 -1.22 -1.04
C LEU A 437 8.17 -2.62 -0.65
N LEU A 438 7.08 -2.66 0.13
CA LEU A 438 6.36 -3.90 0.44
C LEU A 438 4.88 -3.77 0.11
N TYR A 439 4.36 -4.80 -0.55
CA TYR A 439 2.95 -5.00 -0.85
C TYR A 439 2.27 -5.86 0.21
N SER A 440 1.06 -5.47 0.59
CA SER A 440 0.23 -6.22 1.51
C SER A 440 0.03 -7.66 1.00
N ARG A 441 -0.23 -8.61 1.87
CA ARG A 441 -0.58 -9.98 1.46
C ARG A 441 -1.98 -9.98 0.83
N LYS A 442 -2.13 -10.59 -0.36
CA LYS A 442 -3.45 -10.89 -0.95
C LYS A 442 -4.14 -11.99 -0.14
N ALA A 443 -5.43 -11.84 0.16
CA ALA A 443 -6.24 -12.99 0.51
C ALA A 443 -6.63 -13.75 -0.76
N GLU A 444 -6.28 -15.03 -0.85
CA GLU A 444 -6.86 -15.87 -1.90
C GLU A 444 -8.32 -16.15 -1.50
N ASP A 445 -9.24 -15.93 -2.44
CA ASP A 445 -10.67 -16.15 -2.22
C ASP A 445 -10.93 -17.58 -1.72
N GLY A 446 -11.44 -17.71 -0.49
CA GLY A 446 -12.23 -18.88 -0.10
C GLY A 446 -11.49 -20.09 0.49
N LYS A 447 -10.22 -19.99 0.90
CA LYS A 447 -9.64 -21.02 1.78
C LYS A 447 -9.96 -20.73 3.24
N GLU A 448 -10.51 -21.72 3.95
CA GLU A 448 -10.64 -21.67 5.41
C GLU A 448 -9.26 -21.41 6.04
N GLY A 449 -9.17 -20.36 6.85
CA GLY A 449 -7.93 -20.00 7.55
C GLY A 449 -7.11 -18.85 6.94
N GLU A 450 -7.44 -18.36 5.73
CA GLU A 450 -6.70 -17.24 5.11
C GLU A 450 -7.23 -15.86 5.56
N PHE A 451 -6.74 -15.47 6.74
CA PHE A 451 -6.29 -14.16 7.24
C PHE A 451 -6.87 -12.82 6.77
N LEU A 452 -7.26 -12.64 5.51
CA LEU A 452 -7.58 -11.32 4.95
C LEU A 452 -8.73 -11.40 3.94
N ASN A 453 -9.59 -12.44 3.95
CA ASN A 453 -10.74 -12.60 3.04
C ASN A 453 -11.65 -11.35 2.89
N ASN A 454 -11.48 -10.35 3.77
CA ASN A 454 -12.10 -9.02 3.75
C ASN A 454 -11.15 -7.84 4.05
N MET A 455 -9.84 -8.06 4.22
CA MET A 455 -8.86 -6.96 4.34
C MET A 455 -8.23 -6.67 2.99
N SER A 456 -9.10 -6.35 2.05
CA SER A 456 -8.72 -5.73 0.82
C SER A 456 -8.54 -4.24 1.12
N PHE A 457 -7.34 -3.83 1.50
CA PHE A 457 -6.97 -2.41 1.51
C PHE A 457 -6.69 -1.93 0.08
N ARG A 458 -7.57 -2.32 -0.84
CA ARG A 458 -7.45 -2.00 -2.25
C ARG A 458 -7.41 -0.49 -2.37
N GLN A 459 -6.30 -0.04 -2.90
CA GLN A 459 -6.20 1.29 -3.47
C GLN A 459 -6.96 1.23 -4.81
N PHE A 460 -7.05 2.35 -5.53
CA PHE A 460 -7.78 2.54 -6.78
C PHE A 460 -7.43 1.64 -7.99
N TRP A 461 -7.14 0.36 -7.79
CA TRP A 461 -6.44 -0.47 -8.76
C TRP A 461 -7.01 -1.89 -8.72
N ARG A 462 -8.15 -2.03 -9.40
CA ARG A 462 -9.10 -3.13 -9.59
C ARG A 462 -8.93 -4.40 -8.75
#